data_AF-A0AAU9WT84-F1
#
_entry.id   AF-A0AAU9WT84-F1
#
_cell.length_a   1.000
_cell.length_b   1.000
_cell.length_c   1.000
_cell.angle_alpha   90.00
_cell.angle_beta   90.00
_cell.angle_gamma   90.00
#
_symmetry.space_group_name_H-M   'P 1'
#
loop_
_entity.id
_entity.type
_entity.pdbx_description
1 polymer ?
#
loop_
_entity_poly.entity_id
_entity_poly.type
_entity_poly.pdbx_seq_one_letter_code
_entity_poly.pdbx_strand_id
1 'polypeptide(L)'
;VKNTINDLTAKQELPATAKNLIITTPRTSCIYFLPKIHKPNNPGRPIVSACSCPTELISSYLDKIMAPIVKTLPSYIKDSQHALEIFRDFSFLDQNKLIFTMDITSLLHLLTLNCFSFGGNYYKQTNGVAMGT
;
A
#
# COMPACT_ATOMS: atom_id res chain seq x y z
N VAL A 1 -3.03 -11.94 -14.84
CA VAL A 1 -1.62 -11.50 -14.64
C VAL A 1 -0.67 -12.16 -15.63
N LYS A 2 -0.40 -13.48 -15.57
CA LYS A 2 0.54 -14.14 -16.50
C LYS A 2 0.20 -13.90 -17.98
N ASN A 3 -1.04 -14.16 -18.39
CA ASN A 3 -1.48 -13.93 -19.77
C ASN A 3 -1.34 -12.45 -20.15
N THR A 4 -1.84 -11.55 -19.31
CA THR A 4 -1.72 -10.10 -19.50
C THR A 4 -0.27 -9.65 -19.71
N ILE A 5 0.68 -10.12 -18.88
CA ILE A 5 2.10 -9.78 -19.03
C ILE A 5 2.63 -10.32 -20.36
N ASN A 6 2.32 -11.56 -20.71
CA ASN A 6 2.74 -12.14 -21.99
C ASN A 6 2.17 -11.36 -23.18
N ASP A 7 0.91 -10.97 -23.14
CA ASP A 7 0.24 -10.20 -24.20
C ASP A 7 0.88 -8.81 -24.37
N LEU A 8 1.17 -8.13 -23.25
CA LEU A 8 1.83 -6.82 -23.25
C LEU A 8 3.30 -6.92 -23.71
N THR A 9 4.01 -7.99 -23.37
CA THR A 9 5.35 -8.26 -23.90
C THR A 9 5.31 -8.56 -25.40
N ALA A 10 4.32 -9.31 -25.88
CA ALA A 10 4.15 -9.58 -27.31
C ALA A 10 3.86 -8.31 -28.12
N LYS A 11 3.12 -7.36 -27.53
CA LYS A 11 2.86 -6.03 -28.10
C LYS A 11 4.03 -5.05 -27.96
N GLN A 12 5.15 -5.46 -27.36
CA GLN A 12 6.32 -4.60 -27.05
C GLN A 12 6.00 -3.42 -26.10
N GLU A 13 4.89 -3.47 -25.36
CA GLU A 13 4.55 -2.47 -24.34
C GLU A 13 5.33 -2.70 -23.03
N LEU A 14 5.75 -3.95 -22.78
CA LEU A 14 6.60 -4.32 -21.64
C LEU A 14 7.89 -5.01 -22.10
N PRO A 15 9.02 -4.78 -21.41
CA PRO A 15 10.27 -5.46 -21.73
C PRO A 15 10.17 -6.97 -21.43
N ALA A 16 11.02 -7.78 -22.07
CA ALA A 16 11.06 -9.23 -21.84
C ALA A 16 11.34 -9.61 -20.36
N THR A 17 12.00 -8.72 -19.62
CA THR A 17 12.27 -8.87 -18.18
C THR A 17 11.00 -8.79 -17.32
N ALA A 18 9.87 -8.31 -17.85
CA ALA A 18 8.59 -8.27 -17.15
C ALA A 18 8.07 -9.66 -16.73
N LYS A 19 8.57 -10.74 -17.36
CA LYS A 19 8.30 -12.11 -16.92
C LYS A 19 8.76 -12.37 -15.48
N ASN A 20 9.74 -11.63 -14.98
CA ASN A 20 10.20 -11.71 -13.58
C ASN A 20 9.16 -11.18 -12.58
N LEU A 21 8.10 -10.50 -13.05
CA LEU A 21 7.00 -10.02 -12.21
C LEU A 21 5.90 -11.08 -12.02
N ILE A 22 6.04 -12.26 -12.64
CA ILE A 22 5.06 -13.35 -12.55
C ILE A 22 5.44 -14.26 -11.39
N ILE A 23 4.50 -14.43 -10.44
CA ILE A 23 4.60 -15.49 -9.43
C ILE A 23 4.24 -16.83 -10.06
N THR A 24 5.10 -17.83 -9.87
CA THR A 24 4.94 -19.19 -10.44
C THR A 24 3.81 -19.97 -9.79
N THR A 25 3.68 -19.87 -8.46
CA THR A 25 2.66 -20.54 -7.64
C THR A 25 1.87 -19.52 -6.81
N PRO A 26 1.00 -18.71 -7.43
CA PRO A 26 0.29 -17.66 -6.73
C PRO A 26 -0.72 -18.24 -5.72
N ARG A 27 -0.88 -17.56 -4.59
CA ARG A 27 -1.90 -17.84 -3.58
C ARG A 27 -2.92 -16.71 -3.58
N THR A 28 -4.18 -17.05 -3.32
CA THR A 28 -5.20 -16.02 -3.08
C THR A 28 -4.89 -15.29 -1.79
N SER A 29 -5.01 -13.96 -1.80
CA SER A 29 -4.90 -13.16 -0.58
C SER A 29 -5.89 -13.65 0.48
N CYS A 30 -5.48 -13.63 1.74
CA CYS A 30 -6.28 -14.11 2.86
C CYS A 30 -6.44 -13.00 3.90
N ILE A 31 -7.65 -12.81 4.41
CA ILE A 31 -7.89 -11.86 5.49
C ILE A 31 -7.76 -12.55 6.85
N TYR A 32 -7.07 -11.89 7.78
CA TYR A 32 -6.96 -12.31 9.18
C TYR A 32 -7.03 -11.09 10.10
N PHE A 33 -7.23 -11.33 11.39
CA PHE A 33 -7.43 -10.27 12.38
C PHE A 33 -6.38 -10.35 13.48
N LEU A 34 -5.72 -9.22 13.77
CA LEU A 34 -4.83 -9.08 14.93
C LEU A 34 -5.51 -8.28 16.04
N PRO A 35 -5.57 -8.76 17.29
CA PRO A 35 -6.24 -8.03 18.37
C PRO A 35 -5.49 -6.74 18.71
N LYS A 36 -6.22 -5.62 18.82
CA LYS A 36 -5.69 -4.36 19.34
C LYS A 36 -5.75 -4.37 20.87
N ILE A 37 -4.76 -4.99 21.52
CA ILE A 37 -4.70 -5.22 22.98
C ILE A 37 -4.74 -3.95 23.85
N HIS A 38 -4.47 -2.78 23.26
CA HIS A 38 -4.48 -1.48 23.97
C HIS A 38 -5.85 -0.78 23.92
N LYS A 39 -6.87 -1.38 23.29
CA LYS A 39 -8.23 -0.81 23.20
C LYS A 39 -9.22 -1.64 24.01
N PRO A 40 -10.23 -1.01 24.66
CA PRO A 40 -11.31 -1.75 25.32
C PRO A 40 -11.93 -2.79 24.38
N ASN A 41 -12.23 -3.98 24.89
CA ASN A 41 -12.77 -5.12 24.14
C ASN A 41 -11.86 -5.68 23.03
N ASN A 42 -10.58 -5.28 22.98
CA ASN A 42 -9.56 -5.84 22.08
C ASN A 42 -10.00 -6.02 20.62
N PRO A 43 -10.57 -4.98 19.95
CA PRO A 43 -11.10 -5.10 18.60
C PRO A 43 -10.04 -5.62 17.62
N GLY A 44 -10.47 -6.47 16.69
CA GLY A 44 -9.61 -7.00 15.63
C GLY A 44 -9.17 -5.90 14.66
N ARG A 45 -7.88 -5.91 14.29
CA ARG A 45 -7.32 -5.19 13.15
C ARG A 45 -7.40 -6.13 11.92
N PRO A 46 -8.30 -5.87 10.95
CA PRO A 46 -8.32 -6.64 9.71
C PRO A 46 -7.03 -6.38 8.93
N ILE A 47 -6.42 -7.44 8.40
CA ILE A 47 -5.24 -7.41 7.53
C ILE A 47 -5.50 -8.37 6.37
N VAL A 48 -5.26 -7.90 5.15
CA VAL A 48 -5.28 -8.76 3.96
C VAL A 48 -3.84 -9.10 3.61
N SER A 49 -3.45 -10.37 3.75
CA SER A 49 -2.13 -10.83 3.33
C SER A 49 -2.04 -10.83 1.80
N ALA A 50 -1.10 -10.05 1.27
CA ALA A 50 -0.75 -10.06 -0.15
C ALA A 50 0.45 -10.99 -0.46
N CYS A 51 0.91 -11.78 0.52
CA CYS A 51 2.08 -12.64 0.33
C CYS A 51 1.81 -13.73 -0.71
N SER A 52 2.72 -13.87 -1.68
CA SER A 52 2.60 -14.76 -2.83
C SER A 52 1.35 -14.53 -3.67
N CYS A 53 0.71 -13.35 -3.59
CA CYS A 53 -0.46 -13.05 -4.42
C CYS A 53 -0.04 -12.67 -5.85
N PRO A 54 -0.92 -12.81 -6.85
CA PRO A 54 -0.58 -12.49 -8.24
C PRO A 54 0.00 -11.09 -8.49
N THR A 55 -0.23 -10.13 -7.58
CA THR A 55 0.19 -8.73 -7.72
C THR A 55 1.35 -8.32 -6.82
N GLU A 56 1.88 -9.21 -5.96
CA GLU A 56 2.94 -8.88 -4.99
C GLU A 56 4.20 -8.30 -5.67
N LEU A 57 4.74 -9.01 -6.67
CA LEU A 57 5.96 -8.57 -7.36
C LEU A 57 5.75 -7.28 -8.15
N ILE A 58 4.55 -7.08 -8.70
CA ILE A 58 4.17 -5.85 -9.40
C ILE A 58 4.14 -4.69 -8.41
N SER A 59 3.51 -4.88 -7.24
CA SER A 59 3.47 -3.87 -6.17
C SER A 59 4.88 -3.51 -5.71
N SER A 60 5.70 -4.51 -5.40
CA SER A 60 7.09 -4.30 -4.97
C SER A 60 7.94 -3.57 -6.01
N TYR A 61 7.72 -3.86 -7.30
CA TYR A 61 8.39 -3.18 -8.39
C TYR A 61 7.95 -1.71 -8.50
N LEU A 62 6.65 -1.44 -8.41
CA LEU A 62 6.11 -0.07 -8.41
C LEU A 62 6.68 0.73 -7.23
N ASP A 63 6.72 0.15 -6.03
CA ASP A 63 7.31 0.80 -4.85
C ASP A 63 8.77 1.18 -5.08
N LYS A 64 9.56 0.30 -5.71
CA LYS A 64 10.97 0.58 -6.05
C LYS A 64 11.13 1.73 -7.05
N ILE A 65 10.24 1.85 -8.04
CA ILE A 65 10.28 2.94 -9.01
C ILE A 65 9.80 4.26 -8.38
N MET A 66 8.76 4.21 -7.56
CA MET A 66 8.18 5.39 -6.93
C MET A 66 9.07 5.94 -5.81
N ALA A 67 9.77 5.08 -5.06
CA ALA A 67 10.62 5.48 -3.92
C ALA A 67 11.60 6.65 -4.21
N PRO A 68 12.39 6.66 -5.30
CA PRO A 68 13.25 7.80 -5.60
C PRO A 68 12.46 9.07 -5.94
N ILE A 69 11.31 8.95 -6.61
CA ILE A 69 10.46 10.10 -6.98
C ILE A 69 9.83 10.72 -5.73
N VAL A 70 9.32 9.89 -4.81
CA VAL A 70 8.73 10.35 -3.55
C VAL A 70 9.75 11.13 -2.71
N LYS A 71 11.03 10.75 -2.76
CA LYS A 71 12.12 11.43 -2.05
C LYS A 71 12.48 12.81 -2.62
N THR A 72 12.10 13.14 -3.85
CA THR A 72 12.35 14.48 -4.42
C THR A 72 11.27 15.50 -4.05
N LEU A 73 10.17 15.06 -3.42
CA LEU A 73 9.08 15.93 -3.04
C LEU A 73 9.48 16.83 -1.84
N PRO A 74 9.10 18.12 -1.85
CA PRO A 74 9.41 19.04 -0.74
C PRO A 74 8.69 18.66 0.56
N SER A 75 7.59 17.91 0.47
CA SER A 75 6.82 17.40 1.61
C SER A 75 7.30 16.03 2.11
N TYR A 76 8.41 15.51 1.57
CA TYR A 76 8.89 14.19 1.92
C TYR A 76 9.32 14.12 3.40
N ILE A 77 8.72 13.19 4.13
CA ILE A 77 9.13 12.82 5.49
C ILE A 77 9.55 11.35 5.46
N LYS A 78 10.83 11.10 5.75
CA LYS A 78 11.40 9.74 5.74
C LYS A 78 10.81 8.85 6.84
N ASP A 79 10.81 9.32 8.07
CA ASP A 79 10.41 8.58 9.26
C ASP A 79 10.07 9.55 10.41
N SER A 80 9.63 9.01 11.54
CA SER A 80 9.25 9.82 12.71
C SER A 80 10.41 10.64 13.26
N GLN A 81 11.66 10.18 13.12
CA GLN A 81 12.82 10.93 13.59
C GLN A 81 13.07 12.15 12.70
N HIS A 82 13.03 11.97 11.38
CA HIS A 82 13.12 13.07 10.42
C HIS A 82 12.01 14.10 10.63
N ALA A 83 10.79 13.66 10.95
CA ALA A 83 9.70 14.57 11.30
C ALA A 83 10.02 15.43 12.53
N LEU A 84 10.57 14.83 13.60
CA LEU A 84 10.95 15.55 14.81
C LEU A 84 12.08 16.56 14.56
N GLU A 85 13.02 16.24 13.66
CA GLU A 85 14.08 17.15 13.22
C GLU A 85 13.48 18.36 12.49
N ILE A 86 12.56 18.15 11.55
CA ILE A 86 11.83 19.24 10.87
C ILE A 86 11.06 20.11 11.88
N PHE A 87 10.37 19.48 12.83
CA PHE A 87 9.56 20.21 13.81
C PHE A 87 10.38 20.98 14.86
N ARG A 88 11.65 20.62 15.09
CA ARG A 88 12.52 21.38 16.00
C ARG A 88 12.80 22.78 15.49
N ASP A 89 13.05 22.90 14.19
CA ASP A 89 13.40 24.18 13.56
C ASP A 89 12.16 24.94 13.07
N PHE A 90 10.99 24.29 13.11
CA PHE A 90 9.72 24.88 12.74
C PHE A 90 9.25 25.88 13.80
N SER A 91 9.19 27.16 13.45
CA SER A 91 8.61 28.21 14.28
C SER A 91 7.51 28.95 13.53
N PHE A 92 6.47 29.31 14.28
CA PHE A 92 5.40 30.13 13.76
C PHE A 92 5.83 31.61 13.74
N LEU A 93 5.81 32.23 12.57
CA LEU A 93 6.19 33.65 12.43
C LEU A 93 5.21 34.67 13.06
N ASP A 94 3.98 34.30 13.48
CA ASP A 94 2.96 35.23 14.01
C ASP A 94 2.11 34.62 15.14
N GLN A 95 1.41 35.47 15.91
CA GLN A 95 0.71 35.15 17.15
C GLN A 95 -0.63 34.39 16.99
N ASN A 96 -1.26 34.41 15.82
CA ASN A 96 -2.56 33.74 15.57
C ASN A 96 -2.41 32.61 14.55
N LYS A 97 -2.03 31.40 14.99
CA LYS A 97 -1.92 30.23 14.08
C LYS A 97 -2.59 28.99 14.63
N LEU A 98 -3.16 28.23 13.69
CA LEU A 98 -3.86 26.97 13.94
C LEU A 98 -3.11 25.86 13.20
N ILE A 99 -2.82 24.77 13.91
CA ILE A 99 -2.43 23.50 13.28
C ILE A 99 -3.71 22.79 12.92
N PHE A 100 -3.88 22.45 11.65
CA PHE A 100 -4.92 21.54 11.21
C PHE A 100 -4.28 20.29 10.64
N THR A 101 -4.93 19.15 10.89
CA THR A 101 -4.61 17.90 10.23
C THR A 101 -5.70 17.64 9.20
N MET A 102 -5.30 17.20 8.00
CA MET A 102 -6.23 16.77 6.97
C MET A 102 -5.96 15.30 6.72
N ASP A 103 -6.99 14.47 6.86
CA ASP A 103 -6.90 13.06 6.53
C ASP A 103 -7.24 12.87 5.05
N ILE A 104 -6.37 12.19 4.31
CA ILE A 104 -6.62 11.86 2.92
C ILE A 104 -7.40 10.56 2.89
N THR A 105 -8.70 10.66 2.63
CA THR A 105 -9.63 9.52 2.66
C THR A 105 -9.39 8.50 1.54
N SER A 106 -8.70 8.87 0.47
CA SER A 106 -8.50 8.00 -0.69
C SER A 106 -7.13 8.20 -1.36
N LEU A 107 -6.03 7.90 -0.66
CA LEU A 107 -4.69 8.05 -1.25
C LEU A 107 -4.45 7.08 -2.42
N LEU A 108 -5.21 5.98 -2.57
CA LEU A 108 -5.01 4.99 -3.64
C LEU A 108 -6.34 4.30 -4.02
N HIS A 109 -7.08 4.87 -4.98
CA HIS A 109 -8.23 4.17 -5.60
C HIS A 109 -7.83 2.83 -6.25
N LEU A 110 -6.56 2.67 -6.65
CA LEU A 110 -6.01 1.41 -7.18
C LEU A 110 -6.10 0.22 -6.20
N LEU A 111 -6.18 0.48 -4.88
CA LEU A 111 -6.30 -0.57 -3.85
C LEU A 111 -7.75 -0.97 -3.53
N THR A 112 -8.75 -0.35 -4.15
CA THR A 112 -10.17 -0.61 -3.86
C THR A 112 -10.70 -1.93 -4.45
N LEU A 113 -9.92 -2.61 -5.29
CA LEU A 113 -10.33 -3.85 -5.97
C LEU A 113 -9.62 -5.10 -5.43
N ASN A 114 -9.28 -5.11 -4.15
CA ASN A 114 -8.67 -6.29 -3.53
C ASN A 114 -9.68 -7.44 -3.44
N CYS A 115 -9.27 -8.62 -3.90
CA CYS A 115 -10.00 -9.87 -3.72
C CYS A 115 -9.27 -10.72 -2.68
N PHE A 116 -9.99 -11.24 -1.68
CA PHE A 116 -9.42 -12.04 -0.60
C PHE A 116 -10.33 -13.21 -0.24
N SER A 117 -9.74 -14.22 0.40
CA SER A 117 -10.43 -15.40 0.91
C SER A 117 -10.63 -15.29 2.42
N PHE A 118 -11.78 -15.79 2.89
CA PHE A 118 -12.12 -15.91 4.31
C PHE A 118 -13.11 -17.06 4.52
N GLY A 119 -12.81 -17.97 5.46
CA GLY A 119 -13.72 -19.08 5.79
C GLY A 119 -14.14 -19.92 4.57
N GLY A 120 -13.20 -20.21 3.66
CA GLY A 120 -13.45 -20.99 2.44
C GLY A 120 -14.20 -20.24 1.32
N ASN A 121 -14.58 -18.99 1.53
CA ASN A 121 -15.28 -18.16 0.56
C ASN A 121 -14.37 -17.05 0.01
N TYR A 122 -14.74 -16.51 -1.15
CA TYR A 122 -14.02 -15.41 -1.81
C TYR A 122 -14.83 -14.12 -1.76
N TYR A 123 -14.15 -13.02 -1.45
CA TYR A 123 -14.76 -11.72 -1.29
C TYR A 123 -14.00 -10.68 -2.11
N LYS A 124 -14.74 -9.73 -2.65
CA LYS A 124 -14.20 -8.54 -3.29
C LYS A 124 -14.44 -7.36 -2.37
N GLN A 125 -13.37 -6.61 -2.07
CA GLN A 125 -13.49 -5.35 -1.37
C GLN A 125 -14.27 -4.37 -2.25
N THR A 126 -15.33 -3.78 -1.67
CA THR A 126 -16.17 -2.78 -2.36
C THR A 126 -15.95 -1.37 -1.83
N ASN A 127 -15.48 -1.25 -0.58
CA ASN A 127 -15.23 0.02 0.09
C ASN A 127 -14.04 -0.09 1.07
N GLY A 128 -13.43 1.06 1.38
CA GLY A 128 -12.29 1.18 2.29
C GLY A 128 -10.96 0.80 1.65
N VAL A 129 -9.90 0.82 2.46
CA VAL A 129 -8.54 0.42 2.04
C VAL A 129 -8.14 -0.80 2.86
N ALA A 130 -7.87 -1.91 2.17
CA ALA A 130 -7.21 -3.03 2.84
C ALA A 130 -5.76 -2.63 3.10
N MET A 131 -5.39 -2.62 4.37
CA MET A 131 -4.01 -2.51 4.79
C MET A 131 -3.39 -3.91 4.66
N GLY A 132 -2.55 -4.10 3.65
CA GLY A 132 -1.66 -5.26 3.55
C GLY A 132 -0.32 -4.96 4.23
N THR A 133 0.39 -6.02 4.61
CA THR A 133 1.84 -5.95 4.88
C THR A 133 2.61 -6.01 3.58
#